data_AF-A0A8J6L2P1-F1
#
_entry.id   AF-A0A8J6L2P1-F1
#
_cell.length_a   1.000
_cell.length_b   1.000
_cell.length_c   1.000
_cell.angle_alpha   90.00
_cell.angle_beta   90.00
_cell.angle_gamma   90.00
#
_symmetry.space_group_name_H-M   'P 1'
#
loop_
_entity.id
_entity.type
_entity.pdbx_description
1 polymer ?
#
loop_
_entity_poly.entity_id
_entity_poly.type
_entity_poly.pdbx_seq_one_letter_code
_entity_poly.pdbx_strand_id
1 'polypeptide(L)'
;MRQDTEGLVETMTPPGVELHCLYGTGVPTPDSFYYESFPDRDPKICFGDGDGTVNLENVLQCQAWQKRQEHKVSLQELPGSEHIEMLANATTLAYLKRVLFKL
;
A
#
# COMPACT_ATOMS: atom_id res chain seq x y z
N MET A 1 11.67 19.30 0.62
CA MET A 1 10.57 18.34 0.44
C MET A 1 10.42 17.44 1.65
N ARG A 2 11.31 16.47 1.94
CA ARG A 2 11.13 15.57 3.12
C ARG A 2 10.98 16.31 4.46
N GLN A 3 11.94 17.19 4.80
CA GLN A 3 11.93 17.94 6.06
C GLN A 3 10.69 18.84 6.20
N ASP A 4 10.12 19.28 5.08
CA ASP A 4 8.94 20.15 5.08
C ASP A 4 7.65 19.37 5.34
N THR A 5 7.64 18.05 5.11
CA THR A 5 6.42 17.22 5.14
C THR A 5 6.44 16.11 6.19
N GLU A 6 7.60 15.73 6.73
CA GLU A 6 7.69 14.57 7.63
C GLU A 6 6.83 14.70 8.90
N GLY A 7 6.73 15.91 9.46
CA GLY A 7 5.87 16.19 10.62
C GLY A 7 4.36 16.09 10.36
N LEU A 8 3.92 16.03 9.08
CA LEU A 8 2.49 15.88 8.73
C LEU A 8 2.00 14.42 8.85
N VAL A 9 2.92 13.46 8.80
CA VAL A 9 2.61 12.01 8.71
C VAL A 9 3.26 11.18 9.83
N GLU A 10 4.04 11.81 10.71
CA GLU A 10 4.77 11.17 11.82
C GLU A 10 3.84 10.38 12.77
N THR A 11 2.67 10.93 13.07
CA THR A 11 1.64 10.27 13.85
C THR A 11 0.62 9.68 12.89
N MET A 12 0.87 8.45 12.42
CA MET A 12 -0.08 7.58 11.70
C MET A 12 -1.32 7.28 12.57
N THR A 13 -2.10 8.32 12.87
CA THR A 13 -3.29 8.30 13.71
C THR A 13 -4.41 7.63 12.92
N PRO A 14 -5.14 6.68 13.51
CA PRO A 14 -6.25 6.02 12.82
C PRO A 14 -7.33 7.04 12.42
N PRO A 15 -8.00 6.84 11.26
CA PRO A 15 -8.93 7.82 10.71
C PRO A 15 -10.26 7.95 11.48
N GLY A 16 -10.57 7.02 12.39
CA GLY A 16 -11.77 7.12 13.23
C GLY A 16 -13.08 6.84 12.49
N VAL A 17 -13.02 6.11 11.38
CA VAL A 17 -14.18 5.66 10.57
C VAL A 17 -13.97 4.21 10.14
N GLU A 18 -15.02 3.56 9.62
CA GLU A 18 -14.87 2.23 9.02
C GLU A 18 -13.91 2.32 7.82
N LEU A 19 -12.90 1.46 7.83
CA LEU A 19 -11.80 1.48 6.87
C LEU A 19 -11.71 0.13 6.16
N HIS A 20 -11.59 0.19 4.83
CA HIS A 20 -11.28 -0.96 3.98
C HIS A 20 -9.91 -0.72 3.33
N CYS A 21 -8.91 -1.48 3.76
CA CYS A 21 -7.53 -1.40 3.27
C CYS A 21 -7.31 -2.49 2.22
N LEU A 22 -7.24 -2.10 0.95
CA LEU A 22 -6.96 -2.99 -0.18
C LEU A 22 -5.52 -2.79 -0.62
N TYR A 23 -4.77 -3.86 -0.83
CA TYR A 23 -3.36 -3.78 -1.23
C TYR A 23 -2.95 -4.98 -2.09
N GLY A 24 -2.05 -4.72 -3.05
CA GLY A 24 -1.47 -5.76 -3.91
C GLY A 24 -0.33 -6.52 -3.21
N THR A 25 -0.16 -7.78 -3.59
CA THR A 25 0.94 -8.66 -3.13
C THR A 25 1.44 -9.51 -4.29
N GLY A 26 2.63 -10.08 -4.16
CA GLY A 26 3.21 -11.01 -5.13
C GLY A 26 3.74 -10.38 -6.41
N VAL A 27 3.81 -9.04 -6.49
CA VAL A 27 4.42 -8.32 -7.63
C VAL A 27 5.80 -7.81 -7.21
N PRO A 28 6.88 -8.18 -7.93
CA PRO A 28 8.23 -7.71 -7.62
C PRO A 28 8.30 -6.18 -7.53
N THR A 29 8.60 -5.67 -6.34
CA THR A 29 8.57 -4.24 -6.04
C THR A 29 9.97 -3.75 -5.66
N PRO A 30 10.49 -2.66 -6.25
CA PRO A 30 11.79 -2.11 -5.86
C PRO A 30 11.84 -1.82 -4.35
N ASP A 31 12.85 -2.37 -3.68
CA ASP A 31 13.04 -2.25 -2.23
C ASP A 31 14.33 -1.48 -1.89
N SER A 32 15.39 -1.75 -2.66
CA SER A 32 16.65 -1.00 -2.52
C SER A 32 17.37 -0.84 -3.85
N PHE A 33 18.22 0.19 -3.91
CA PHE A 33 18.94 0.61 -5.11
C PHE A 33 20.44 0.69 -4.81
N TYR A 34 21.25 -0.05 -5.57
CA TYR A 34 22.70 0.02 -5.48
C TYR A 34 23.27 0.78 -6.68
N TYR A 35 23.90 1.92 -6.41
CA TYR A 35 24.57 2.74 -7.42
C TYR A 35 26.08 2.49 -7.39
N GLU A 36 26.63 2.03 -8.51
CA GLU A 36 28.08 1.99 -8.70
C GLU A 36 28.66 3.41 -8.89
N SER A 37 27.85 4.31 -9.47
CA SER A 37 28.15 5.73 -9.64
C SER A 37 26.85 6.52 -9.47
N PHE A 38 26.87 7.54 -8.61
CA PHE A 38 25.69 8.32 -8.21
C PHE A 38 25.91 9.81 -8.51
N PRO A 39 24.88 10.59 -8.93
CA PRO A 39 23.47 10.21 -9.13
C PRO A 39 23.09 9.87 -10.58
N ASP A 40 23.98 10.07 -11.55
CA ASP A 40 23.61 10.16 -12.98
C ASP A 40 23.68 8.82 -13.75
N ARG A 41 23.66 7.69 -13.05
CA ARG A 41 23.66 6.35 -13.66
C ARG A 41 22.58 5.49 -13.03
N ASP A 42 22.00 4.59 -13.82
CA ASP A 42 20.97 3.68 -13.33
C ASP A 42 21.52 2.73 -12.25
N PRO A 43 20.76 2.49 -11.18
CA PRO A 43 21.14 1.54 -10.14
C PRO A 43 20.84 0.09 -10.52
N LYS A 44 21.48 -0.83 -9.81
CA LYS A 44 20.98 -2.20 -9.66
C LYS A 44 19.82 -2.20 -8.66
N ILE A 45 18.70 -2.81 -9.04
CA ILE A 45 17.48 -2.85 -8.23
C ILE A 45 17.40 -4.19 -7.50
N CYS A 46 17.19 -4.14 -6.19
CA CYS A 46 16.80 -5.28 -5.38
C CYS A 46 15.27 -5.25 -5.20
N PHE A 47 14.62 -6.38 -5.47
CA PHE A 47 13.16 -6.49 -5.41
C PHE A 47 12.72 -7.20 -4.13
N GLY A 48 11.70 -6.64 -3.49
CA GLY A 48 10.91 -7.26 -2.43
C GLY A 48 9.48 -7.56 -2.92
N ASP A 49 8.59 -7.81 -1.96
CA ASP A 49 7.17 -8.07 -2.21
C ASP A 49 6.34 -6.78 -2.16
N GLY A 50 5.25 -6.72 -2.92
CA GLY A 50 4.34 -5.58 -3.02
C GLY A 50 3.44 -5.64 -4.26
N ASP A 51 3.06 -4.46 -4.75
CA ASP A 51 2.20 -4.28 -5.94
C ASP A 51 2.96 -3.78 -7.18
N GLY A 52 4.29 -3.83 -7.17
CA GLY A 52 5.17 -3.32 -8.22
C GLY A 52 5.64 -1.89 -7.99
N THR A 53 4.98 -1.12 -7.11
CA THR A 53 5.36 0.25 -6.73
C THR A 53 5.50 0.44 -5.22
N VAL A 54 4.55 -0.06 -4.44
CA VAL A 54 4.48 0.08 -2.98
C VAL A 54 4.85 -1.24 -2.32
N ASN A 55 5.87 -1.21 -1.45
CA ASN A 55 6.31 -2.39 -0.71
C ASN A 55 5.23 -2.89 0.26
N LEU A 56 5.15 -4.22 0.45
CA LEU A 56 4.18 -4.86 1.33
C LEU A 56 4.27 -4.35 2.78
N GLU A 57 5.48 -4.11 3.30
CA GLU A 57 5.68 -3.60 4.66
C GLU A 57 4.97 -2.27 4.91
N ASN A 58 4.87 -1.41 3.89
CA ASN A 58 4.23 -0.10 3.99
C ASN A 58 2.70 -0.21 4.07
N VAL A 59 2.09 -1.07 3.26
CA VAL A 59 0.63 -1.22 3.20
C VAL A 59 0.06 -1.91 4.44
N LEU A 60 0.86 -2.73 5.15
CA LEU A 60 0.44 -3.37 6.39
C LEU A 60 0.30 -2.40 7.57
N GLN A 61 0.68 -1.13 7.43
CA GLN A 61 0.49 -0.12 8.48
C GLN A 61 -0.99 0.06 8.87
N CYS A 62 -1.93 -0.14 7.94
CA CYS A 62 -3.37 -0.09 8.24
C CYS A 62 -3.79 -1.21 9.21
N GLN A 63 -3.05 -2.33 9.28
CA GLN A 63 -3.29 -3.38 10.27
C GLN A 63 -3.12 -2.87 11.70
N ALA A 64 -2.18 -1.95 11.94
CA ALA A 64 -1.96 -1.37 13.26
C ALA A 64 -3.19 -0.59 13.77
N TRP A 65 -4.03 -0.07 12.86
CA TRP A 65 -5.24 0.67 13.21
C TRP A 65 -6.37 -0.23 13.72
N GLN A 66 -6.36 -1.54 13.45
CA GLN A 66 -7.37 -2.48 13.97
C GLN A 66 -7.52 -2.43 15.50
N LYS A 67 -6.44 -2.11 16.22
CA LYS A 67 -6.40 -2.03 17.69
C LYS A 67 -6.37 -0.60 18.23
N ARG A 68 -6.50 0.41 17.37
CA ARG A 68 -6.32 1.83 17.72
C ARG A 68 -7.55 2.70 17.47
N GLN A 69 -8.62 2.14 16.90
CA GLN A 69 -9.91 2.82 16.73
C GLN A 69 -11.07 1.87 17.01
N GLU A 70 -12.23 2.43 17.34
CA GLU A 70 -13.47 1.67 17.58
C GLU A 70 -14.07 1.12 16.29
N HIS A 71 -13.95 1.89 15.20
CA HIS A 71 -14.51 1.53 13.91
C HIS A 71 -13.71 0.39 13.25
N LYS A 72 -14.42 -0.48 12.53
CA LYS A 72 -13.84 -1.67 11.89
C LYS A 72 -12.76 -1.29 10.87
N VAL A 73 -11.64 -2.02 10.90
CA VAL A 73 -10.60 -1.97 9.86
C VAL A 73 -10.51 -3.34 9.18
N SER A 74 -10.94 -3.40 7.93
CA SER A 74 -10.91 -4.61 7.09
C SER A 74 -9.69 -4.60 6.19
N LEU A 75 -8.93 -5.70 6.15
CA LEU A 75 -7.83 -5.89 5.20
C LEU A 75 -8.30 -6.79 4.06
N GLN A 76 -7.94 -6.42 2.83
CA GLN A 76 -8.22 -7.19 1.62
C GLN A 76 -6.97 -7.24 0.77
N GLU A 77 -6.31 -8.38 0.80
CA GLU A 77 -5.19 -8.67 -0.09
C GLU A 77 -5.70 -8.87 -1.52
N LEU A 78 -4.92 -8.40 -2.50
CA LEU A 78 -5.15 -8.54 -3.94
C LEU A 78 -3.93 -9.21 -4.59
N PRO A 79 -3.81 -10.54 -4.51
CA PRO A 79 -2.64 -11.25 -5.04
C PRO A 79 -2.45 -11.02 -6.54
N GLY A 80 -1.23 -10.68 -6.93
CA GLY A 80 -0.83 -10.39 -8.31
C GLY A 80 -1.41 -9.10 -8.89
N SER A 81 -2.07 -8.26 -8.08
CA SER A 81 -2.60 -6.98 -8.57
C SER A 81 -1.52 -5.92 -8.56
N GLU A 82 -1.14 -5.46 -9.75
CA GLU A 82 -0.20 -4.35 -9.92
C GLU A 82 -0.83 -3.00 -9.49
N HIS A 83 0.02 -2.06 -9.09
CA HIS A 83 -0.31 -0.77 -8.49
C HIS A 83 -1.37 0.05 -9.23
N ILE A 84 -1.29 0.13 -10.56
CA ILE A 84 -2.25 0.87 -11.39
C ILE A 84 -3.40 -0.05 -11.79
N GLU A 85 -3.08 -1.30 -12.17
CA GLU A 85 -4.07 -2.28 -12.62
C GLU A 85 -5.13 -2.58 -11.56
N MET A 86 -4.82 -2.42 -10.27
CA MET A 86 -5.78 -2.63 -9.19
C MET A 86 -7.06 -1.80 -9.34
N LEU A 87 -6.99 -0.63 -9.99
CA LEU A 87 -8.15 0.24 -10.21
C LEU A 87 -9.17 -0.35 -11.20
N ALA A 88 -8.72 -1.17 -12.14
CA ALA A 88 -9.55 -1.84 -13.13
C ALA A 88 -9.76 -3.34 -12.83
N ASN A 89 -9.07 -3.88 -11.83
CA ASN A 89 -9.12 -5.28 -11.44
C ASN A 89 -10.56 -5.69 -11.05
N ALA A 90 -11.04 -6.78 -11.65
CA ALA A 90 -12.41 -7.26 -11.43
C ALA A 90 -12.69 -7.60 -9.96
N THR A 91 -11.70 -8.12 -9.23
CA THR A 91 -11.80 -8.42 -7.78
C THR A 91 -11.94 -7.13 -6.97
N THR A 92 -11.14 -6.10 -7.28
CA THR A 92 -11.27 -4.77 -6.65
C THR A 92 -12.65 -4.18 -6.88
N LEU A 93 -13.11 -4.19 -8.14
CA LEU A 93 -14.43 -3.66 -8.50
C LEU A 93 -15.57 -4.45 -7.85
N ALA A 94 -15.44 -5.78 -7.74
CA ALA A 94 -16.41 -6.62 -7.03
C ALA A 94 -16.44 -6.31 -5.52
N TYR A 95 -15.27 -6.11 -4.90
CA TYR A 95 -15.18 -5.69 -3.50
C TYR A 95 -15.87 -4.36 -3.27
N LEU A 96 -15.59 -3.36 -4.13
CA LEU A 96 -16.20 -2.04 -4.03
C LEU A 96 -17.72 -2.11 -4.17
N LYS A 97 -18.25 -2.89 -5.12
CA LYS A 97 -19.69 -3.11 -5.26
C LYS A 97 -20.31 -3.68 -4.00
N ARG A 98 -19.67 -4.66 -3.35
CA ARG A 98 -20.13 -5.21 -2.07
C ARG A 98 -20.19 -4.14 -0.98
N VAL A 99 -19.16 -3.30 -0.86
CA VAL A 99 -19.13 -2.23 0.16
C VAL A 99 -20.23 -1.19 -0.09
N LEU A 100 -20.40 -0.74 -1.33
CA LEU A 100 -21.36 0.33 -1.67
C LEU A 100 -22.82 -0.13 -1.61
N PHE A 101 -23.11 -1.35 -2.08
CA PHE A 101 -24.47 -1.84 -2.23
C PHE A 101 -24.89 -2.85 -1.14
N LYS A 102 -23.96 -3.22 -0.24
CA LYS A 102 -24.18 -4.24 0.82
C LYS A 102 -24.66 -5.59 0.25
N LEU A 103 -24.13 -5.96 -0.92
CA LEU A 103 -24.41 -7.21 -1.62
C LEU A 103 -23.63 -8.40 -1.04
#